data_AF-A0A6I1YWW0-F1
#
_entry.id   AF-A0A6I1YWW0-F1
#
_cell.length_a   1.000
_cell.length_b   1.000
_cell.length_c   1.000
_cell.angle_alpha   90.00
_cell.angle_beta   90.00
_cell.angle_gamma   90.00
#
_symmetry.space_group_name_H-M   'P 1'
#
loop_
_entity.id
_entity.type
_entity.pdbx_description
1 polymer ?
#
loop_
_entity_poly.entity_id
_entity_poly.type
_entity_poly.pdbx_seq_one_letter_code
_entity_poly.pdbx_strand_id
1 'polypeptide(L)'
;MLEGVLIAESLRVGAELTGVPLHITKIARVEVNSATAEQPQQWTLLDFAAGEADAERLAEQLAASLAPTGGWYVNYNTATEAFVVFAGKVFRYPRGQVEGRRQAQDYARSTGIPEPQLDWQD
;
A
#
# COMPACT_ATOMS: atom_id res chain seq x y z
N MET A 1 -1.01 10.36 -13.58
CA MET A 1 -0.47 9.01 -13.30
C MET A 1 -0.55 8.81 -11.80
N LEU A 2 -0.79 7.58 -11.35
CA LEU A 2 -0.62 7.25 -9.93
C LEU A 2 0.77 6.69 -9.68
N GLU A 3 1.29 6.92 -8.48
CA GLU A 3 2.59 6.45 -8.02
C GLU A 3 2.46 5.85 -6.62
N GLY A 4 3.17 4.76 -6.37
CA GLY A 4 3.17 4.06 -5.09
C GLY A 4 4.36 3.14 -4.94
N VAL A 5 4.44 2.50 -3.77
CA VAL A 5 5.49 1.53 -3.44
C VAL A 5 4.83 0.23 -3.00
N LEU A 6 5.22 -0.88 -3.60
CA LEU A 6 4.82 -2.22 -3.18
C LEU A 6 6.02 -2.92 -2.53
N ILE A 7 5.85 -3.41 -1.31
CA ILE A 7 6.82 -4.30 -0.68
C ILE A 7 6.52 -5.72 -1.17
N ALA A 8 7.45 -6.39 -1.84
CA ALA A 8 7.19 -7.71 -2.42
C ALA A 8 6.76 -8.73 -1.34
N GLU A 9 7.34 -8.65 -0.14
CA GLU A 9 7.04 -9.50 1.00
C GLU A 9 5.66 -9.24 1.63
N SER A 10 4.97 -8.17 1.24
CA SER A 10 3.59 -7.88 1.66
C SER A 10 2.54 -8.71 0.94
N LEU A 11 2.89 -9.36 -0.16
CA LEU A 11 1.98 -10.22 -0.92
C LEU A 11 1.88 -11.60 -0.26
N ARG A 12 0.68 -12.20 -0.25
CA ARG A 12 0.57 -13.61 0.12
C ARG A 12 1.28 -14.49 -0.93
N VAL A 13 1.76 -15.65 -0.49
CA VAL A 13 2.29 -16.67 -1.41
C VAL A 13 1.22 -17.09 -2.41
N GLY A 14 1.56 -17.06 -3.70
CA GLY A 14 0.66 -17.40 -4.80
C GLY A 14 -0.29 -16.28 -5.23
N ALA A 15 -0.18 -15.06 -4.68
CA ALA A 15 -0.86 -13.92 -5.25
C ALA A 15 -0.29 -13.55 -6.62
N GLU A 16 -1.18 -13.18 -7.54
CA GLU A 16 -0.83 -12.66 -8.86
C GLU A 16 -1.49 -11.29 -9.02
N LEU A 17 -0.69 -10.25 -9.19
CA LEU A 17 -1.19 -8.93 -9.58
C LEU A 17 -1.24 -8.86 -11.10
N THR A 18 -2.43 -9.01 -11.67
CA THR A 18 -2.66 -8.99 -13.13
C THR A 18 -3.77 -8.00 -13.49
N GLY A 19 -3.90 -7.68 -14.77
CA GLY A 19 -4.98 -6.83 -15.28
C GLY A 19 -4.80 -5.32 -15.06
N VAL A 20 -3.72 -4.89 -14.38
CA VAL A 20 -3.28 -3.50 -14.32
C VAL A 20 -1.82 -3.41 -14.77
N PRO A 21 -1.50 -2.65 -15.83
CA PRO A 21 -0.11 -2.48 -16.26
C PRO A 21 0.64 -1.59 -15.27
N LEU A 22 1.52 -2.21 -14.48
CA LEU A 22 2.44 -1.50 -13.59
C LEU A 22 3.75 -1.21 -14.31
N HIS A 23 4.18 0.04 -14.31
CA HIS A 23 5.52 0.44 -14.73
C HIS A 23 6.41 0.53 -13.50
N ILE A 24 7.32 -0.44 -13.34
CA ILE A 24 8.30 -0.41 -12.23
C ILE A 24 9.35 0.65 -12.54
N THR A 25 9.42 1.68 -11.71
CA THR A 25 10.34 2.81 -11.88
C THR A 25 11.64 2.62 -11.09
N LYS A 26 11.60 1.85 -10.00
CA LYS A 26 12.77 1.50 -9.21
C LYS A 26 12.53 0.23 -8.38
N ILE A 27 13.59 -0.55 -8.22
CA ILE A 27 13.65 -1.70 -7.31
C ILE A 27 14.75 -1.43 -6.29
N ALA A 28 14.44 -1.58 -5.01
CA ALA A 28 15.41 -1.45 -3.93
C ALA A 28 15.26 -2.58 -2.91
N ARG A 29 16.36 -2.96 -2.26
CA ARG A 29 16.36 -3.90 -1.15
C ARG A 29 16.93 -3.20 0.07
N VAL A 30 16.17 -3.17 1.16
CA VAL A 30 16.48 -2.37 2.35
C VAL A 30 16.37 -3.21 3.61
N GLU A 31 17.18 -2.88 4.62
CA GLU A 31 16.99 -3.36 5.98
C GLU A 31 16.06 -2.41 6.73
N VAL A 32 15.12 -2.97 7.50
CA VAL A 32 14.07 -2.20 8.14
C VAL A 32 14.05 -2.45 9.64
N ASN A 33 14.27 -1.37 10.39
CA ASN A 33 14.27 -1.37 11.85
C ASN A 33 12.86 -1.21 12.47
N SER A 34 11.87 -0.86 11.64
CA SER A 34 10.48 -0.64 12.02
C SER A 34 9.56 -1.82 11.66
N ALA A 35 10.13 -2.97 11.30
CA ALA A 35 9.37 -4.18 10.98
C ALA A 35 8.57 -4.65 12.21
N THR A 36 7.32 -5.05 12.01
CA THR A 36 6.56 -5.77 13.05
C THR A 36 7.16 -7.17 13.28
N ALA A 37 6.79 -7.84 14.38
CA ALA A 37 7.32 -9.17 14.69
C ALA A 37 7.01 -10.23 13.61
N GLU A 38 6.00 -10.00 12.77
CA GLU A 38 5.57 -10.88 11.69
C GLU A 38 6.14 -10.46 10.31
N GLN A 39 6.86 -9.34 10.25
CA GLN A 39 7.49 -8.85 9.01
C GLN A 39 8.96 -9.27 8.96
N PRO A 40 9.49 -9.62 7.77
CA PRO A 40 10.92 -9.84 7.61
C PRO A 40 11.69 -8.52 7.83
N GLN A 41 12.94 -8.61 8.29
CA GLN A 41 13.81 -7.44 8.47
C GLN A 41 14.40 -6.88 7.18
N GLN A 42 14.21 -7.58 6.05
CA GLN A 42 14.63 -7.15 4.72
C GLN A 42 13.43 -7.05 3.80
N TRP A 43 13.23 -5.89 3.17
CA TRP A 43 12.14 -5.65 2.24
C TRP A 43 12.66 -5.39 0.84
N THR A 44 11.93 -5.89 -0.15
CA THR A 44 12.11 -5.59 -1.56
C THR A 44 11.05 -4.56 -1.97
N LEU A 45 11.46 -3.30 -2.13
CA LEU A 45 10.59 -2.20 -2.53
C LEU A 45 10.52 -2.14 -4.06
N LEU A 46 9.29 -2.12 -4.57
CA LEU A 46 8.95 -1.92 -5.96
C LEU A 46 8.25 -0.56 -6.08
N ASP A 47 9.00 0.47 -6.42
CA ASP A 47 8.44 1.77 -6.78
C ASP A 47 7.76 1.61 -8.15
N PHE A 48 6.48 1.98 -8.26
CA PHE A 48 5.70 1.79 -9.48
C PHE A 48 4.88 3.02 -9.85
N ALA A 49 4.54 3.11 -11.13
CA ALA A 49 3.56 4.02 -11.67
C ALA A 49 2.50 3.27 -12.49
N ALA A 50 1.28 3.80 -12.54
CA ALA A 50 0.20 3.29 -13.39
C ALA A 50 -0.75 4.40 -13.87
N GLY A 51 -1.63 4.07 -14.81
CA GLY A 51 -2.68 4.98 -15.25
C GLY A 51 -3.70 5.25 -14.14
N GLU A 52 -4.16 6.49 -14.00
CA GLU A 52 -5.18 6.83 -12.99
C GLU A 52 -6.52 6.13 -13.24
N ALA A 53 -6.83 5.81 -14.50
CA ALA A 53 -8.02 5.03 -14.86
C ALA A 53 -8.01 3.61 -14.27
N ASP A 54 -6.85 3.10 -13.86
CA ASP A 54 -6.72 1.79 -13.22
C ASP A 54 -6.65 1.86 -11.69
N ALA A 55 -6.74 3.06 -11.09
CA ALA A 55 -6.55 3.26 -9.65
C ALA A 55 -7.48 2.39 -8.78
N GLU A 56 -8.76 2.31 -9.13
CA GLU A 56 -9.74 1.50 -8.39
C GLU A 56 -9.52 0.01 -8.59
N ARG A 57 -9.27 -0.43 -9.84
CA ARG A 57 -8.98 -1.83 -10.16
C ARG A 57 -7.71 -2.31 -9.46
N LEU A 58 -6.68 -1.46 -9.40
CA LEU A 58 -5.45 -1.75 -8.68
C LEU A 58 -5.72 -1.92 -7.18
N ALA A 59 -6.56 -1.07 -6.59
CA ALA A 59 -6.90 -1.16 -5.16
C ALA A 59 -7.56 -2.50 -4.84
N GLU A 60 -8.51 -2.93 -5.65
CA GLU A 60 -9.22 -4.21 -5.49
C GLU A 60 -8.26 -5.39 -5.61
N GLN A 61 -7.40 -5.39 -6.63
CA GLN A 61 -6.40 -6.45 -6.83
C GLN A 61 -5.39 -6.52 -5.70
N LEU A 62 -4.91 -5.37 -5.20
CA LEU A 62 -4.01 -5.29 -4.06
C LEU A 62 -4.70 -5.77 -2.77
N ALA A 63 -5.91 -5.31 -2.49
CA ALA A 63 -6.68 -5.77 -1.32
C ALA A 63 -6.90 -7.29 -1.37
N ALA A 64 -7.10 -7.83 -2.57
CA ALA A 64 -7.22 -9.25 -2.82
C ALA A 64 -5.87 -9.97 -2.95
N SER A 65 -4.70 -9.33 -2.77
CA SER A 65 -3.35 -9.92 -2.95
C SER A 65 -2.46 -9.82 -1.71
N LEU A 66 -2.65 -8.78 -0.89
CA LEU A 66 -1.88 -8.58 0.33
C LEU A 66 -2.07 -9.72 1.33
N ALA A 67 -1.01 -10.04 2.06
CA ALA A 67 -1.05 -10.96 3.17
C ALA A 67 -1.95 -10.40 4.29
N PRO A 68 -2.85 -11.21 4.87
CA PRO A 68 -3.78 -10.75 5.91
C PRO A 68 -3.13 -10.55 7.27
N THR A 69 -1.89 -11.03 7.44
CA THR A 69 -1.07 -10.93 8.66
C THR A 69 0.18 -10.09 8.38
N GLY A 70 0.90 -9.69 9.42
CA GLY A 70 2.09 -8.85 9.26
C GLY A 70 1.83 -7.34 9.24
N GLY A 71 0.58 -6.88 9.18
CA GLY A 71 0.27 -5.45 9.18
C GLY A 71 0.79 -4.74 7.93
N TRP A 72 0.36 -5.19 6.75
CA TRP A 72 0.78 -4.62 5.48
C TRP A 72 -0.27 -3.68 4.89
N TYR A 73 0.21 -2.68 4.15
CA TYR A 73 -0.63 -1.83 3.33
C TYR A 73 0.15 -1.35 2.10
N VAL A 74 -0.59 -0.85 1.12
CA VAL A 74 -0.05 -0.05 0.01
C VAL A 74 -0.75 1.29 0.01
N ASN A 75 0.01 2.36 -0.10
CA ASN A 75 -0.51 3.71 -0.29
C ASN A 75 -0.07 4.24 -1.66
N TYR A 76 -1.00 4.84 -2.39
CA TYR A 76 -0.75 5.57 -3.62
C TYR A 76 -1.81 6.65 -3.82
N ASN A 77 -1.49 7.61 -4.67
CA ASN A 77 -2.34 8.75 -4.93
C ASN A 77 -2.57 8.92 -6.44
N THR A 78 -3.78 9.35 -6.79
CA THR A 78 -4.08 9.97 -8.09
C THR A 78 -3.99 11.49 -7.94
N ALA A 79 -4.30 12.24 -9.01
CA ALA A 79 -4.36 13.70 -8.92
C ALA A 79 -5.40 14.20 -7.90
N THR A 80 -6.52 13.48 -7.73
CA THR A 80 -7.67 13.94 -6.96
C THR A 80 -8.04 13.07 -5.76
N GLU A 81 -7.53 11.83 -5.70
CA GLU A 81 -7.90 10.84 -4.67
C GLU A 81 -6.68 10.12 -4.11
N ALA A 82 -6.74 9.79 -2.83
CA ALA A 82 -5.78 8.96 -2.12
C ALA A 82 -6.35 7.57 -1.88
N PHE A 83 -5.49 6.56 -1.98
CA PHE A 83 -5.81 5.15 -1.74
C PHE A 83 -4.89 4.60 -0.65
N VAL A 84 -5.48 3.97 0.36
CA VAL A 84 -4.76 3.15 1.35
C VAL A 84 -5.38 1.77 1.35
N VAL A 85 -4.60 0.79 0.95
CA VAL A 85 -5.06 -0.56 0.64
C VAL A 85 -4.47 -1.54 1.64
N PHE A 86 -5.34 -2.24 2.36
CA PHE A 86 -5.01 -3.36 3.25
C PHE A 86 -5.56 -4.65 2.67
N ALA A 87 -5.15 -5.79 3.21
CA ALA A 87 -5.79 -7.07 2.88
C ALA A 87 -7.31 -7.01 3.14
N GLY A 88 -8.11 -7.18 2.09
CA GLY A 88 -9.58 -7.17 2.15
C GLY A 88 -10.23 -5.81 2.44
N LYS A 89 -9.49 -4.70 2.49
CA LYS A 89 -10.06 -3.38 2.80
C LYS A 89 -9.35 -2.25 2.05
N VAL A 90 -10.14 -1.38 1.43
CA VAL A 90 -9.66 -0.17 0.74
C VAL A 90 -10.24 1.07 1.42
N PHE A 91 -9.39 2.04 1.73
CA PHE A 91 -9.80 3.41 2.01
C PHE A 91 -9.51 4.26 0.79
N ARG A 92 -10.54 4.99 0.33
CA ARG A 92 -10.49 5.93 -0.78
C ARG A 92 -11.09 7.24 -0.31
N TYR A 93 -10.37 8.33 -0.48
CA TYR A 93 -10.83 9.66 -0.08
C TYR A 93 -10.24 10.76 -0.97
N PRO A 94 -10.91 11.93 -1.10
CA PRO A 94 -10.34 13.06 -1.82
C PRO A 94 -9.00 13.51 -1.25
N ARG A 95 -8.06 13.87 -2.12
CA ARG A 95 -6.76 14.43 -1.71
C ARG A 95 -6.97 15.68 -0.86
N GLY A 96 -6.23 15.78 0.23
CA GLY A 96 -6.35 16.85 1.23
C GLY A 96 -7.41 16.58 2.29
N GLN A 97 -8.24 15.53 2.17
CA GLN A 97 -9.30 15.27 3.13
C GLN A 97 -8.76 14.63 4.41
N VAL A 98 -8.64 15.47 5.45
CA VAL A 98 -8.15 15.07 6.78
C VAL A 98 -8.94 13.91 7.39
N GLU A 99 -10.27 13.93 7.28
CA GLU A 99 -11.12 12.90 7.88
C GLU A 99 -10.90 11.51 7.27
N GLY A 100 -10.83 11.43 5.93
CA GLY A 100 -10.55 10.18 5.22
C GLY A 100 -9.17 9.61 5.57
N ARG A 101 -8.14 10.46 5.59
CA ARG A 101 -6.80 10.06 6.03
C ARG A 101 -6.80 9.55 7.47
N ARG A 102 -7.48 10.25 8.39
CA ARG A 102 -7.56 9.84 9.80
C ARG A 102 -8.19 8.45 9.94
N GLN A 103 -9.29 8.18 9.24
CA GLN A 103 -9.95 6.87 9.29
C GLN A 103 -9.03 5.73 8.80
N ALA A 104 -8.27 5.96 7.74
CA ALA A 104 -7.29 5.00 7.25
C ALA A 104 -6.14 4.77 8.25
N GLN A 105 -5.63 5.84 8.87
CA GLN A 105 -4.59 5.74 9.91
C GLN A 105 -5.09 5.02 11.16
N ASP A 106 -6.30 5.31 11.62
CA ASP A 106 -6.91 4.64 12.78
C ASP A 106 -7.08 3.15 12.53
N TYR A 107 -7.48 2.76 11.31
CA TYR A 107 -7.51 1.36 10.93
C TYR A 107 -6.12 0.74 10.92
N ALA A 108 -5.12 1.41 10.32
CA ALA A 108 -3.75 0.93 10.29
C ALA A 108 -3.19 0.66 11.71
N ARG A 109 -3.41 1.59 12.65
CA ARG A 109 -3.06 1.43 14.06
C ARG A 109 -3.76 0.22 14.68
N SER A 110 -5.05 0.02 14.39
CA SER A 110 -5.79 -1.14 14.89
C SER A 110 -5.29 -2.47 14.34
N THR A 111 -4.61 -2.46 13.18
CA THR A 111 -3.94 -3.64 12.60
C THR A 111 -2.49 -3.81 13.06
N GLY A 112 -2.02 -2.96 13.99
CA GLY A 112 -0.67 -3.06 14.57
C GLY A 112 0.44 -2.40 13.75
N ILE A 113 0.11 -1.57 12.76
CA ILE A 113 1.12 -0.83 11.98
C ILE A 113 1.74 0.27 12.86
N PRO A 114 3.08 0.35 12.96
CA PRO A 114 3.77 1.36 13.75
C PRO A 114 3.58 2.79 13.21
N GLU A 115 3.47 3.77 14.11
CA GLU A 115 3.31 5.19 13.75
C GLU A 115 4.37 5.73 12.77
N PRO A 116 5.66 5.34 12.84
CA PRO A 116 6.65 5.78 11.85
C PRO A 116 6.37 5.35 10.41
N GLN A 117 5.51 4.34 10.19
CA GLN A 117 5.07 3.92 8.86
C GLN A 117 3.83 4.71 8.39
N LEU A 118 3.15 5.44 9.28
CA LEU A 118 1.93 6.21 8.96
C LEU A 118 2.24 7.66 8.57
N ASP A 119 3.38 7.89 7.90
CA ASP A 119 3.91 9.19 7.50
C ASP A 119 3.24 9.78 6.24
N TRP A 120 2.08 9.24 5.87
CA TRP A 120 1.35 9.54 4.63
C TRP A 120 1.07 11.03 4.52
N GLN A 121 1.76 11.68 3.59
CA GLN A 121 1.47 13.06 3.21
C GLN A 121 0.42 13.05 2.10
N ASP A 122 -0.46 14.05 2.14
CA ASP A 122 -1.15 14.44 0.92
C ASP A 122 -0.18 15.18 0.01
#